data_AF-A0A7C0XZK4-F1
#
_entry.id   AF-A0A7C0XZK4-F1
#
_cell.length_a   1.000
_cell.length_b   1.000
_cell.length_c   1.000
_cell.angle_alpha   90.00
_cell.angle_beta   90.00
_cell.angle_gamma   90.00
#
_symmetry.space_group_name_H-M   'P 1'
#
loop_
_entity.id
_entity.type
_entity.pdbx_description
1 polymer ?
#
loop_
_entity_poly.entity_id
_entity_poly.type
_entity_poly.pdbx_seq_one_letter_code
_entity_poly.pdbx_strand_id
1 'polypeptide(L)'
;MEEVLKIEKGGRILNIEKGYVAKQSDGSAIVKYGETIVLVTAVASKEEREDVDFFPLLCDYREQTSAAGKIPGGFFKREGKPTEREILVSRLIDRSIRPLFPEDYRKDVQIVSFVLSADQDNDPDILSIIGASAALISSKIPFSTPIGAVRVGLIDNKFVINPTISQLENSELNLVISGTENSIVMIEG
;
A
#
# COMPACT_ATOMS: atom_id res chain seq x y z
N MET A 1 -21.20 -2.52 -8.39
CA MET A 1 -20.62 -3.34 -9.48
C MET A 1 -19.20 -3.66 -9.06
N GLU A 2 -18.77 -4.90 -9.25
CA GLU A 2 -17.38 -5.31 -9.04
C GLU A 2 -16.53 -4.67 -10.12
N GLU A 3 -15.77 -3.65 -9.75
CA GLU A 3 -14.83 -3.00 -10.67
C GLU A 3 -13.46 -3.64 -10.50
N VAL A 4 -13.10 -4.46 -11.49
CA VAL A 4 -11.77 -5.06 -11.63
C VAL A 4 -11.00 -4.26 -12.66
N LEU A 5 -9.94 -3.60 -12.23
CA LEU A 5 -9.03 -2.88 -13.11
C LEU A 5 -7.77 -3.71 -13.32
N LYS A 6 -7.40 -3.93 -14.59
CA LYS A 6 -6.21 -4.69 -14.98
C LYS A 6 -5.26 -3.82 -15.77
N ILE A 7 -4.01 -3.72 -15.33
CA ILE A 7 -2.95 -2.98 -16.01
C ILE A 7 -1.76 -3.91 -16.17
N GLU A 8 -1.14 -3.92 -17.36
CA GLU A 8 0.16 -4.55 -17.55
C GLU A 8 1.28 -3.55 -17.24
N LYS A 9 2.15 -3.88 -16.29
CA LYS A 9 3.32 -3.07 -15.94
C LYS A 9 4.45 -3.97 -15.50
N GLY A 10 5.70 -3.65 -15.86
CA GLY A 10 6.87 -4.46 -15.47
C GLY A 10 6.81 -5.92 -15.96
N GLY A 11 6.09 -6.18 -17.06
CA GLY A 11 5.88 -7.53 -17.60
C GLY A 11 4.90 -8.41 -16.82
N ARG A 12 4.12 -7.84 -15.89
CA ARG A 12 3.15 -8.56 -15.06
C ARG A 12 1.83 -7.79 -15.01
N ILE A 13 0.76 -8.51 -14.69
CA ILE A 13 -0.58 -7.91 -14.57
C ILE A 13 -0.80 -7.45 -13.13
N LEU A 14 -1.02 -6.15 -12.97
CA LEU A 14 -1.57 -5.53 -11.78
C LEU A 14 -3.09 -5.59 -11.86
N ASN A 15 -3.72 -6.26 -10.90
CA ASN A 15 -5.17 -6.33 -10.75
C ASN A 15 -5.58 -5.58 -9.49
N ILE A 16 -6.60 -4.73 -9.60
CA ILE A 16 -7.17 -3.98 -8.48
C ILE A 16 -8.67 -4.29 -8.44
N GLU A 17 -9.14 -4.86 -7.34
CA GLU A 17 -10.54 -5.19 -7.10
C GLU A 17 -11.06 -4.35 -5.91
N LYS A 18 -12.04 -3.49 -6.15
CA LYS A 18 -12.58 -2.56 -5.13
C LYS A 18 -13.89 -3.06 -4.55
N GLY A 19 -14.09 -2.92 -3.24
CA GLY A 19 -15.39 -3.12 -2.58
C GLY A 19 -15.93 -4.56 -2.53
N TYR A 20 -15.14 -5.55 -2.94
CA TYR A 20 -15.54 -6.97 -2.91
C TYR A 20 -15.55 -7.53 -1.47
N VAL A 21 -14.46 -7.29 -0.73
CA VAL A 21 -14.28 -7.69 0.67
C VAL A 21 -14.37 -6.51 1.63
N ALA A 22 -14.53 -6.79 2.93
CA ALA A 22 -14.55 -5.77 3.98
C ALA A 22 -15.62 -4.67 3.75
N LYS A 23 -16.83 -5.05 3.33
CA LYS A 23 -17.93 -4.12 2.96
C LYS A 23 -18.42 -3.19 4.08
N GLN A 24 -17.99 -3.42 5.32
CA GLN A 24 -18.29 -2.54 6.46
C GLN A 24 -17.26 -1.40 6.61
N SER A 25 -16.12 -1.47 5.93
CA SER A 25 -15.19 -0.34 5.83
C SER A 25 -15.75 0.74 4.90
N ASP A 26 -15.25 1.97 5.03
CA ASP A 26 -15.65 3.05 4.12
C ASP A 26 -15.12 2.82 2.71
N GLY A 27 -13.96 2.17 2.57
CA GLY A 27 -13.42 1.72 1.29
C GLY A 27 -12.45 0.55 1.44
N SER A 28 -12.38 -0.30 0.42
CA SER A 28 -11.51 -1.47 0.42
C SER A 28 -11.02 -1.81 -0.98
N ALA A 29 -9.80 -2.33 -1.07
CA ALA A 29 -9.19 -2.79 -2.31
C ALA A 29 -8.34 -4.05 -2.08
N ILE A 30 -8.50 -5.04 -2.94
CA ILE A 30 -7.55 -6.14 -3.11
C ILE A 30 -6.66 -5.77 -4.30
N VAL A 31 -5.35 -5.76 -4.08
CA VAL A 31 -4.36 -5.52 -5.13
C VAL A 31 -3.53 -6.78 -5.32
N LYS A 32 -3.48 -7.29 -6.54
CA LYS A 32 -2.69 -8.47 -6.94
C LYS A 32 -1.68 -8.10 -8.02
N TYR A 33 -0.43 -8.49 -7.84
CA TYR A 33 0.63 -8.33 -8.85
C TYR A 33 1.51 -9.58 -8.83
N GLY A 34 1.53 -10.32 -9.95
CA GLY A 34 2.05 -11.69 -9.92
C GLY A 34 1.14 -12.57 -9.04
N GLU A 35 1.72 -13.27 -8.07
CA GLU A 35 0.98 -14.03 -7.05
C GLU A 35 1.00 -13.33 -5.67
N THR A 36 1.66 -12.17 -5.54
CA THR A 36 1.56 -11.33 -4.34
C THR A 36 0.22 -10.61 -4.29
N ILE A 37 -0.47 -10.70 -3.14
CA ILE A 37 -1.81 -10.16 -2.90
C ILE A 37 -1.82 -9.38 -1.58
N VAL A 38 -2.33 -8.15 -1.62
CA VAL A 38 -2.57 -7.32 -0.44
C VAL A 38 -4.03 -6.89 -0.37
N LEU A 39 -4.60 -6.88 0.83
CA LEU A 39 -5.89 -6.26 1.14
C LEU A 39 -5.63 -4.96 1.87
N VAL A 40 -6.17 -3.86 1.35
CA VAL A 40 -6.13 -2.56 1.99
C VAL A 40 -7.54 -2.06 2.28
N THR A 41 -7.74 -1.56 3.50
CA THR A 41 -9.01 -0.96 3.94
C THR A 41 -8.78 0.44 4.46
N ALA A 42 -9.72 1.34 4.17
CA ALA A 42 -9.76 2.70 4.67
C ALA A 42 -11.04 2.90 5.50
N VAL A 43 -10.90 3.46 6.69
CA VAL A 43 -12.02 3.79 7.58
C VAL A 43 -11.80 5.18 8.14
N ALA A 44 -12.86 5.97 8.20
CA ALA A 44 -12.89 7.26 8.89
C ALA A 44 -13.87 7.24 10.06
N SER A 45 -13.55 7.99 11.12
CA SER A 45 -14.52 8.25 12.18
C SER A 45 -15.74 9.00 11.63
N LYS A 46 -16.89 8.86 12.30
CA LYS A 46 -18.09 9.63 11.93
C LYS A 46 -17.96 11.10 12.32
N GLU A 47 -17.39 11.34 13.50
CA GLU A 47 -17.22 12.63 14.13
C GLU A 47 -15.76 13.07 14.06
N GLU A 48 -15.54 14.38 14.05
CA GLU A 48 -14.20 14.97 14.11
C GLU A 48 -13.67 14.95 15.54
N ARG A 49 -12.34 14.93 15.67
CA ARG A 49 -11.71 15.10 16.98
C ARG A 49 -11.57 16.57 17.30
N GLU A 50 -12.36 17.04 18.27
CA GLU A 50 -12.29 18.41 18.79
C GLU A 50 -11.04 18.64 19.66
N ASP A 51 -10.39 17.57 20.13
CA ASP A 51 -9.24 17.61 21.04
C ASP A 51 -7.88 17.75 20.33
N VAL A 52 -7.85 17.78 18.98
CA VAL A 52 -6.62 17.78 18.20
C VAL A 52 -6.60 18.89 17.14
N ASP A 53 -5.43 19.50 16.93
CA ASP A 53 -5.20 20.54 15.94
C ASP A 53 -4.55 20.01 14.64
N PHE A 54 -4.23 18.73 14.59
CA PHE A 54 -3.61 18.04 13.45
C PHE A 54 -4.55 17.04 12.78
N PHE A 55 -4.19 16.54 11.59
CA PHE A 55 -4.91 15.46 10.91
C PHE A 55 -4.49 14.06 11.43
N PRO A 56 -5.35 13.35 12.18
CA PRO A 56 -5.05 12.03 12.72
C PRO A 56 -5.20 10.94 11.65
N LEU A 57 -4.12 10.73 10.89
CA LEU A 57 -3.97 9.61 9.98
C LEU A 57 -3.04 8.55 10.59
N LEU A 58 -3.51 7.31 10.62
CA LEU A 58 -2.75 6.12 11.01
C LEU A 58 -2.69 5.15 9.83
N CYS A 59 -1.48 4.70 9.50
CA CYS A 59 -1.26 3.67 8.48
C CYS A 59 -0.61 2.44 9.12
N ASP A 60 -1.31 1.30 9.09
CA ASP A 60 -0.85 0.02 9.62
C ASP A 60 -0.62 -0.97 8.47
N TYR A 61 0.63 -1.35 8.24
CA TYR A 61 0.99 -2.40 7.30
C TYR A 61 1.42 -3.66 8.06
N ARG A 62 0.87 -4.82 7.66
CA ARG A 62 1.04 -6.10 8.34
C ARG A 62 1.36 -7.22 7.35
N GLU A 63 2.45 -7.94 7.60
CA GLU A 63 2.84 -9.14 6.86
C GLU A 63 2.40 -10.39 7.63
N GLN A 64 1.39 -11.09 7.12
CA GLN A 64 0.99 -12.36 7.71
C GLN A 64 1.98 -13.45 7.33
N THR A 65 2.45 -14.24 8.29
CA THR A 65 3.39 -15.34 7.99
C THR A 65 2.75 -16.42 7.11
N SER A 66 1.44 -16.58 7.20
CA SER A 66 0.64 -17.42 6.32
C SER A 66 0.70 -17.00 4.85
N ALA A 67 1.00 -15.73 4.55
CA ALA A 67 1.15 -15.25 3.17
C ALA A 67 2.29 -15.95 2.42
N ALA A 68 3.31 -16.42 3.15
CA ALA A 68 4.41 -17.22 2.63
C ALA A 68 4.30 -18.72 2.99
N GLY A 69 3.14 -19.17 3.46
CA GLY A 69 2.92 -20.56 3.88
C GLY A 69 3.70 -20.97 5.13
N LYS A 70 4.06 -20.02 6.00
CA LYS A 70 4.85 -20.26 7.22
C LYS A 70 4.01 -20.06 8.48
N ILE A 71 4.46 -20.64 9.58
CA ILE A 71 3.94 -20.41 10.93
C ILE A 71 4.92 -19.47 11.67
N PRO A 72 4.46 -18.49 12.47
CA PRO A 72 5.35 -17.59 13.18
C PRO A 72 6.34 -18.34 14.08
N GLY A 73 7.62 -17.93 14.03
CA GLY A 73 8.68 -18.59 14.79
C GLY A 73 8.59 -18.40 16.31
N GLY A 74 7.96 -17.31 16.77
CA GLY A 74 7.89 -16.92 18.19
C GLY A 74 7.20 -17.95 19.10
N PHE A 75 7.38 -17.80 20.41
CA PHE A 75 6.85 -18.72 21.42
C PHE A 75 5.33 -18.94 21.28
N PHE A 76 4.57 -17.86 21.08
CA PHE A 76 3.12 -17.89 20.95
C PHE A 76 2.60 -18.31 19.57
N LYS A 77 3.49 -18.58 18.59
CA LYS A 77 3.11 -18.96 17.21
C LYS A 77 2.11 -18.00 16.55
N ARG A 78 2.20 -16.71 16.89
CA ARG A 78 1.36 -15.63 16.37
C ARG A 78 2.21 -14.40 16.05
N GLU A 79 1.81 -13.65 15.04
CA GLU A 79 2.36 -12.33 14.74
C GLU A 79 2.16 -11.40 15.94
N GLY A 80 3.26 -10.79 16.39
CA GLY A 80 3.28 -9.88 17.53
C GLY A 80 3.30 -8.42 17.09
N LYS A 81 4.16 -7.63 17.73
CA LYS A 81 4.40 -6.23 17.37
C LYS A 81 4.90 -6.09 15.93
N PRO A 82 4.68 -4.93 15.29
CA PRO A 82 5.29 -4.61 14.02
C PRO A 82 6.80 -4.75 14.00
N THR A 83 7.29 -5.39 12.95
CA THR A 83 8.71 -5.43 12.60
C THR A 83 9.15 -4.07 12.07
N GLU A 84 10.47 -3.85 12.00
CA GLU A 84 11.03 -2.63 11.43
C GLU A 84 10.57 -2.41 9.99
N ARG A 85 10.59 -3.46 9.17
CA ARG A 85 10.09 -3.42 7.79
C ARG A 85 8.61 -3.01 7.75
N GLU A 86 7.77 -3.60 8.59
CA GLU A 86 6.35 -3.24 8.63
C GLU A 86 6.14 -1.76 8.98
N ILE A 87 6.92 -1.22 9.93
CA ILE A 87 6.88 0.20 10.30
C ILE A 87 7.35 1.10 9.15
N LEU A 88 8.42 0.70 8.43
CA LEU A 88 8.93 1.45 7.28
C LEU A 88 7.90 1.52 6.15
N VAL A 89 7.25 0.39 5.82
CA VAL A 89 6.21 0.37 4.79
C VAL A 89 4.98 1.17 5.22
N SER A 90 4.57 1.10 6.49
CA SER A 90 3.55 2.00 7.06
C SER A 90 3.86 3.47 6.81
N ARG A 91 5.12 3.90 7.00
CA ARG A 91 5.56 5.27 6.73
C ARG A 91 5.58 5.61 5.24
N LEU A 92 5.88 4.66 4.36
CA LEU A 92 5.81 4.86 2.91
C LEU A 92 4.37 5.11 2.45
N ILE A 93 3.41 4.35 2.98
CA ILE A 93 1.99 4.56 2.71
C ILE A 93 1.58 5.94 3.21
N ASP A 94 1.87 6.26 4.47
CA ASP A 94 1.50 7.53 5.10
C ASP A 94 2.02 8.75 4.31
N ARG A 95 3.32 8.78 4.00
CA ARG A 95 3.95 9.87 3.24
C ARG A 95 3.37 10.03 1.84
N SER A 96 2.88 8.94 1.24
CA SER A 96 2.31 8.96 -0.11
C SER A 96 0.91 9.54 -0.16
N ILE A 97 0.11 9.39 0.90
CA ILE A 97 -1.31 9.81 0.91
C ILE A 97 -1.56 11.07 1.74
N ARG A 98 -0.80 11.30 2.81
CA ARG A 98 -1.05 12.39 3.78
C ARG A 98 -1.17 13.78 3.13
N PRO A 99 -0.31 14.18 2.19
CA PRO A 99 -0.39 15.53 1.59
C PRO A 99 -1.63 15.76 0.72
N LEU A 100 -2.39 14.71 0.39
CA LEU A 100 -3.53 14.79 -0.52
C LEU A 100 -4.88 14.92 0.20
N PHE A 101 -4.87 14.89 1.54
CA PHE A 101 -6.05 15.19 2.34
C PHE A 101 -6.23 16.71 2.45
N PRO A 102 -7.48 17.21 2.57
CA PRO A 102 -7.74 18.62 2.84
C PRO A 102 -7.05 19.08 4.13
N GLU A 103 -6.51 20.31 4.12
CA GLU A 103 -5.75 20.86 5.26
C GLU A 103 -6.57 20.97 6.55
N ASP A 104 -7.89 21.10 6.45
CA ASP A 104 -8.86 21.23 7.54
C ASP A 104 -9.53 19.90 7.93
N TYR A 105 -9.14 18.77 7.32
CA TYR A 105 -9.73 17.49 7.65
C TYR A 105 -9.24 16.97 9.02
N ARG A 106 -10.17 16.74 9.96
CA ARG A 106 -9.88 16.38 11.37
C ARG A 106 -10.56 15.10 11.87
N LYS A 107 -11.06 14.27 10.95
CA LYS A 107 -11.56 12.92 11.29
C LYS A 107 -10.40 11.95 11.42
N ASP A 108 -10.50 11.01 12.36
CA ASP A 108 -9.56 9.89 12.44
C ASP A 108 -9.69 9.06 11.18
N VAL A 109 -8.57 8.89 10.46
CA VAL A 109 -8.49 8.00 9.31
C VAL A 109 -7.50 6.90 9.63
N GLN A 110 -7.95 5.66 9.46
CA GLN A 110 -7.09 4.49 9.54
C GLN A 110 -7.02 3.80 8.20
N ILE A 111 -5.79 3.57 7.74
CA ILE A 111 -5.48 2.71 6.61
C ILE A 111 -4.83 1.44 7.16
N VAL A 112 -5.40 0.29 6.85
CA VAL A 112 -4.82 -1.01 7.24
C VAL A 112 -4.53 -1.82 5.98
N SER A 113 -3.30 -2.27 5.83
CA SER A 113 -2.84 -3.11 4.73
C SER A 113 -2.36 -4.46 5.25
N PHE A 114 -3.01 -5.54 4.82
CA PHE A 114 -2.62 -6.91 5.11
C PHE A 114 -2.06 -7.57 3.86
N VAL A 115 -0.83 -8.09 3.95
CA VAL A 115 -0.31 -9.02 2.95
C VAL A 115 -0.99 -10.37 3.16
N LEU A 116 -1.70 -10.83 2.13
CA LEU A 116 -2.46 -12.08 2.13
C LEU A 116 -1.70 -13.21 1.45
N SER A 117 -0.91 -12.89 0.43
CA SER A 117 -0.05 -13.83 -0.29
C SER A 117 1.22 -13.12 -0.75
N ALA A 118 2.35 -13.82 -0.69
CA ALA A 118 3.65 -13.30 -1.13
C ALA A 118 4.35 -14.35 -1.99
N ASP A 119 4.68 -13.99 -3.22
CA ASP A 119 5.30 -14.88 -4.21
C ASP A 119 6.83 -14.90 -4.16
N GLN A 120 7.43 -14.13 -3.26
CA GLN A 120 8.88 -13.95 -3.06
C GLN A 120 9.62 -13.26 -4.21
N ASP A 121 8.93 -12.90 -5.29
CA ASP A 121 9.51 -12.15 -6.40
C ASP A 121 9.09 -10.68 -6.34
N ASN A 122 7.84 -10.41 -6.00
CA ASN A 122 7.24 -9.08 -6.00
C ASN A 122 7.11 -8.55 -4.57
N ASP A 123 7.79 -7.43 -4.29
CA ASP A 123 7.69 -6.74 -3.01
C ASP A 123 6.27 -6.15 -2.81
N PRO A 124 5.58 -6.47 -1.70
CA PRO A 124 4.22 -5.99 -1.43
C PRO A 124 4.10 -4.49 -1.13
N ASP A 125 5.19 -3.77 -0.86
CA ASP A 125 5.16 -2.37 -0.43
C ASP A 125 4.45 -1.43 -1.43
N ILE A 126 4.80 -1.50 -2.71
CA ILE A 126 4.18 -0.69 -3.76
C ILE A 126 2.71 -1.05 -3.96
N LEU A 127 2.33 -2.32 -3.78
CA LEU A 127 0.94 -2.77 -3.85
C LEU A 127 0.12 -2.16 -2.71
N SER A 128 0.69 -2.03 -1.52
CA SER A 128 0.03 -1.41 -0.37
C SER A 128 -0.23 0.08 -0.57
N ILE A 129 0.70 0.80 -1.21
CA ILE A 129 0.48 2.22 -1.58
C ILE A 129 -0.66 2.33 -2.60
N ILE A 130 -0.63 1.51 -3.65
CA ILE A 130 -1.68 1.46 -4.68
C ILE A 130 -3.03 1.06 -4.07
N GLY A 131 -3.04 0.11 -3.14
CA GLY A 131 -4.24 -0.34 -2.44
C GLY A 131 -4.83 0.73 -1.53
N ALA A 132 -3.99 1.50 -0.83
CA ALA A 132 -4.44 2.64 -0.02
C ALA A 132 -5.12 3.71 -0.88
N SER A 133 -4.50 4.05 -2.02
CA SER A 133 -5.08 4.93 -3.04
C SER A 133 -6.44 4.44 -3.52
N ALA A 134 -6.53 3.17 -3.94
CA ALA A 134 -7.76 2.59 -4.45
C ALA A 134 -8.86 2.51 -3.39
N ALA A 135 -8.52 2.13 -2.16
CA ALA A 135 -9.46 2.07 -1.03
C ALA A 135 -10.01 3.47 -0.71
N LEU A 136 -9.14 4.48 -0.61
CA LEU A 136 -9.55 5.87 -0.36
C LEU A 136 -10.44 6.43 -1.48
N ILE A 137 -10.07 6.25 -2.74
CA ILE A 137 -10.85 6.70 -3.90
C ILE A 137 -12.22 6.00 -3.97
N SER A 138 -12.29 4.75 -3.52
CA SER A 138 -13.56 4.02 -3.46
C SER A 138 -14.49 4.43 -2.30
N SER A 139 -13.98 5.24 -1.37
CA SER A 139 -14.67 5.62 -0.14
C SER A 139 -15.38 6.97 -0.25
N LYS A 140 -16.04 7.39 0.84
CA LYS A 140 -16.59 8.75 0.99
C LYS A 140 -15.64 9.71 1.69
N ILE A 141 -14.43 9.26 2.03
CA ILE A 141 -13.38 10.08 2.63
C ILE A 141 -12.94 11.09 1.56
N PRO A 142 -12.71 12.38 1.90
CA PRO A 142 -12.39 13.42 0.92
C PRO A 142 -10.96 13.26 0.39
N PHE A 143 -10.77 12.28 -0.50
CA PHE A 143 -9.53 11.96 -1.18
C PHE A 143 -9.86 11.76 -2.66
N SER A 144 -9.58 12.77 -3.48
CA SER A 144 -10.05 12.81 -4.88
C SER A 144 -8.96 12.49 -5.91
N THR A 145 -7.69 12.51 -5.51
CA THR A 145 -6.57 12.34 -6.42
C THR A 145 -5.95 10.95 -6.24
N PRO A 146 -6.14 10.01 -7.18
CA PRO A 146 -5.49 8.72 -7.07
C PRO A 146 -3.97 8.89 -7.20
N ILE A 147 -3.24 8.12 -6.40
CA ILE A 147 -1.79 7.95 -6.54
C ILE A 147 -1.46 6.60 -7.16
N GLY A 148 -0.40 6.58 -7.96
CA GLY A 148 0.32 5.38 -8.36
C GLY A 148 1.61 5.23 -7.57
N ALA A 149 2.16 4.02 -7.58
CA ALA A 149 3.49 3.74 -7.04
C ALA A 149 4.24 2.76 -7.94
N VAL A 150 5.55 2.96 -8.07
CA VAL A 150 6.46 2.05 -8.78
C VAL A 150 7.78 1.93 -8.02
N ARG A 151 8.42 0.77 -8.15
CA ARG A 151 9.82 0.61 -7.78
C ARG A 151 10.68 0.70 -9.04
N VAL A 152 11.80 1.40 -8.98
CA VAL A 152 12.72 1.61 -10.10
C VAL A 152 14.10 1.09 -9.71
N GLY A 153 14.58 0.13 -10.49
CA GLY A 153 15.95 -0.37 -10.44
C GLY A 153 16.80 0.13 -11.60
N LEU A 154 18.12 -0.02 -11.50
CA LEU A 154 19.09 0.25 -12.55
C LEU A 154 19.96 -1.00 -12.73
N ILE A 155 19.71 -1.74 -13.82
CA ILE A 155 20.39 -3.01 -14.13
C ILE A 155 20.98 -2.87 -15.53
N ASP A 156 22.28 -3.17 -15.68
CA ASP A 156 23.01 -3.01 -16.94
C ASP A 156 22.82 -1.62 -17.58
N ASN A 157 22.90 -0.56 -16.77
CA ASN A 157 22.63 0.84 -17.16
C ASN A 157 21.24 1.10 -17.75
N LYS A 158 20.26 0.25 -17.46
CA LYS A 158 18.86 0.43 -17.90
C LYS A 158 17.92 0.51 -16.70
N PHE A 159 17.01 1.46 -16.75
CA PHE A 159 15.93 1.54 -15.77
C PHE A 159 14.95 0.38 -15.95
N VAL A 160 14.70 -0.34 -14.86
CA VAL A 160 13.74 -1.45 -14.80
C VAL A 160 12.62 -1.07 -13.84
N ILE A 161 11.37 -1.16 -14.31
CA ILE A 161 10.19 -0.89 -13.49
C ILE A 161 9.73 -2.16 -12.79
N ASN A 162 9.47 -2.06 -11.50
CA ASN A 162 9.07 -3.13 -10.60
C ASN A 162 9.97 -4.37 -10.77
N PRO A 163 11.30 -4.22 -10.62
CA PRO A 163 12.24 -5.33 -10.65
C PRO A 163 11.87 -6.36 -9.58
N THR A 164 12.07 -7.64 -9.85
CA THR A 164 11.92 -8.68 -8.82
C THR A 164 12.95 -8.51 -7.71
N ILE A 165 12.72 -9.16 -6.57
CA ILE A 165 13.68 -9.21 -5.47
C ILE A 165 15.06 -9.70 -5.96
N SER A 166 15.12 -10.77 -6.77
CA SER A 166 16.40 -11.25 -7.34
C SER A 166 17.02 -10.30 -8.36
N GLN A 167 16.21 -9.54 -9.11
CA GLN A 167 16.74 -8.50 -10.01
C GLN A 167 17.35 -7.33 -9.23
N LEU A 168 16.76 -6.96 -8.09
CA LEU A 168 17.26 -5.90 -7.22
C LEU A 168 18.63 -6.22 -6.60
N GLU A 169 18.97 -7.50 -6.40
CA GLU A 169 20.29 -7.90 -5.93
C GLU A 169 21.43 -7.46 -6.86
N ASN A 170 21.14 -7.32 -8.16
CA ASN A 170 22.08 -6.87 -9.18
C ASN A 170 21.83 -5.42 -9.63
N SER A 171 21.00 -4.68 -8.90
CA SER A 171 20.60 -3.32 -9.25
C SER A 171 21.47 -2.29 -8.53
N GLU A 172 21.98 -1.31 -9.26
CA GLU A 172 22.73 -0.17 -8.69
C GLU A 172 21.81 0.88 -8.04
N LEU A 173 20.50 0.75 -8.23
CA LEU A 173 19.48 1.68 -7.76
C LEU A 173 18.28 0.90 -7.18
N ASN A 174 17.66 1.42 -6.12
CA ASN A 174 16.40 0.89 -5.62
C ASN A 174 15.51 2.02 -5.11
N LEU A 175 14.78 2.68 -6.02
CA LEU A 175 13.89 3.78 -5.66
C LEU A 175 12.42 3.35 -5.64
N VAL A 176 11.70 3.65 -4.58
CA VAL A 176 10.24 3.65 -4.53
C VAL A 176 9.75 5.07 -4.78
N ILE A 177 8.89 5.23 -5.77
CA ILE A 177 8.33 6.52 -6.18
C ILE A 177 6.81 6.41 -6.14
N SER A 178 6.15 7.35 -5.46
CA SER A 178 4.71 7.53 -5.53
C SER A 178 4.35 8.93 -6.02
N GLY A 179 3.26 9.02 -6.77
CA GLY A 179 2.88 10.25 -7.44
C GLY A 179 1.43 10.25 -7.93
N THR A 180 0.94 11.46 -8.16
CA THR A 180 -0.32 11.72 -8.88
C THR A 180 -0.05 11.75 -10.38
N GLU A 181 -1.09 11.99 -11.19
CA GLU A 181 -0.92 12.25 -12.63
C GLU A 181 -0.02 13.46 -12.91
N ASN A 182 -0.05 14.48 -12.03
CA ASN A 182 0.57 15.78 -12.29
C ASN A 182 1.88 16.00 -11.54
N SER A 183 2.17 15.23 -10.48
CA SER A 183 3.32 15.47 -9.62
C SER A 183 3.78 14.23 -8.87
N ILE A 184 5.09 14.19 -8.59
CA ILE A 184 5.67 13.25 -7.63
C ILE A 184 5.28 13.70 -6.21
N VAL A 185 4.89 12.75 -5.36
CA VAL A 185 4.52 12.99 -3.97
C VAL A 185 5.63 12.55 -3.03
N MET A 186 6.19 11.35 -3.25
CA MET A 186 7.21 10.78 -2.38
C MET A 186 8.24 9.99 -3.19
N ILE A 187 9.49 10.08 -2.77
CA ILE A 187 10.61 9.27 -3.25
C ILE A 187 11.34 8.74 -2.01
N GLU A 188 11.72 7.47 -2.05
CA GLU A 188 12.58 6.80 -1.07
C GLU A 188 13.52 5.84 -1.81
N GLY A 189 14.80 5.75 -1.41
CA GLY A 189 15.71 4.70 -1.87
C GLY A 189 17.18 5.00 -1.66
#